data_AF-A0A2V5JC23-F1
#
_entry.id   AF-A0A2V5JC23-F1
#
_cell.length_a   1.000
_cell.length_b   1.000
_cell.length_c   1.000
_cell.angle_alpha   90.00
_cell.angle_beta   90.00
_cell.angle_gamma   90.00
#
_symmetry.space_group_name_H-M   'P 1'
#
loop_
_entity.id
_entity.type
_entity.pdbx_description
1 polymer ?
#
loop_
_entity_poly.entity_id
_entity_poly.type
_entity_poly.pdbx_seq_one_letter_code
_entity_poly.pdbx_strand_id
1 'polypeptide(L)'
;MRTFLYFTAGFALTTLSSVVGSTQESDRFPSQCYPDPCAGIMFQDNNSLPSFFPLSTELRTYARFGDLCPFEFLLKWTTDIRPNGTYIYPSEDGFVTDIEGIAIWGNVTLRVGQKVDRFGSESGTFLAVLGALYIERALPPTNLNTEDGLQAISNSA
;
A
#
# COMPACT_ATOMS: atom_id res chain seq x y z
N MET A 1 -67.18 17.80 43.21
CA MET A 1 -65.75 17.64 43.55
C MET A 1 -64.99 17.35 42.28
N ARG A 2 -64.00 18.20 41.98
CA ARG A 2 -63.21 18.20 40.74
C ARG A 2 -62.01 17.29 40.91
N THR A 3 -61.84 16.32 40.02
CA THR A 3 -60.62 15.50 39.98
C THR A 3 -59.96 15.70 38.62
N PHE A 4 -58.92 16.54 38.60
CA PHE A 4 -58.06 16.72 37.43
C PHE A 4 -57.02 15.60 37.43
N LEU A 5 -57.07 14.73 36.42
CA LEU A 5 -56.01 13.74 36.16
C LEU A 5 -54.94 14.39 35.29
N TYR A 6 -53.75 14.58 35.85
CA TYR A 6 -52.57 15.06 35.13
C TYR A 6 -51.90 13.88 34.41
N PHE A 7 -51.92 13.89 33.08
CA PHE A 7 -51.10 13.01 32.26
C PHE A 7 -49.74 13.68 32.04
N THR A 8 -48.71 13.26 32.77
CA THR A 8 -47.33 13.65 32.47
C THR A 8 -46.84 12.87 31.26
N ALA A 9 -46.55 13.56 30.17
CA ALA A 9 -45.94 12.99 28.98
C ALA A 9 -44.49 12.58 29.29
N GLY A 10 -44.23 11.27 29.33
CA GLY A 10 -42.87 10.72 29.39
C GLY A 10 -42.26 10.71 27.99
N PHE A 11 -41.38 11.67 27.70
CA PHE A 11 -40.50 11.58 26.53
C PHE A 11 -39.39 10.58 26.85
N ALA A 12 -39.50 9.36 26.33
CA ALA A 12 -38.38 8.43 26.30
C ALA A 12 -37.39 8.90 25.23
N LEU A 13 -36.29 9.54 25.64
CA LEU A 13 -35.14 9.78 24.78
C LEU A 13 -34.46 8.43 24.52
N THR A 14 -34.81 7.77 23.42
CA THR A 14 -34.02 6.65 22.90
C THR A 14 -32.76 7.24 22.29
N THR A 15 -31.63 7.14 23.00
CA THR A 15 -30.33 7.45 22.43
C THR A 15 -30.03 6.43 21.34
N LEU A 16 -30.04 6.86 20.08
CA LEU A 16 -29.44 6.11 18.98
C LEU A 16 -27.93 6.04 19.25
N SER A 17 -27.47 4.94 19.82
CA SER A 17 -26.05 4.62 19.84
C SER A 17 -25.64 4.33 18.41
N SER A 18 -25.00 5.30 17.76
CA SER A 18 -24.26 5.07 16.53
C SER A 18 -23.14 4.06 16.83
N VAL A 19 -23.36 2.79 16.49
CA VAL A 19 -22.26 1.84 16.34
C VAL A 19 -21.50 2.29 15.09
N VAL A 20 -20.50 3.14 15.30
CA VAL A 20 -19.42 3.31 14.33
C VAL A 20 -18.62 2.02 14.39
N GLY A 21 -18.99 1.06 13.54
CA GLY A 21 -18.20 -0.14 13.31
C GLY A 21 -16.83 0.27 12.80
N SER A 22 -15.79 -0.10 13.53
CA SER A 22 -14.40 0.03 13.12
C SER A 22 -14.12 -0.85 11.90
N THR A 23 -14.35 -0.36 10.69
CA THR A 23 -13.96 -1.06 9.46
C THR A 23 -12.49 -0.85 9.08
N GLN A 24 -11.70 -0.16 9.90
CA GLN A 24 -10.36 0.26 9.50
C GLN A 24 -9.26 -0.79 9.75
N GLU A 25 -9.54 -1.85 10.52
CA GLU A 25 -8.55 -2.90 10.83
C GLU A 25 -8.66 -4.13 9.90
N SER A 26 -9.83 -4.39 9.30
CA SER A 26 -10.10 -5.59 8.49
C SER A 26 -9.59 -5.52 7.04
N ASP A 27 -9.22 -4.34 6.56
CA ASP A 27 -8.91 -4.10 5.15
C ASP A 27 -7.41 -4.13 4.82
N ARG A 28 -6.54 -4.26 5.84
CA ARG A 28 -5.08 -4.24 5.64
C ARG A 28 -4.55 -5.57 5.07
N PHE A 29 -5.15 -6.69 5.45
CA PHE A 29 -4.73 -8.03 5.04
C PHE A 29 -5.95 -8.83 4.55
N PRO A 30 -5.75 -9.80 3.64
CA PRO A 30 -6.82 -10.72 3.28
C PRO A 30 -7.41 -11.44 4.49
N SER A 31 -8.73 -11.67 4.49
CA SER A 31 -9.47 -12.21 5.65
C SER A 31 -8.93 -13.56 6.17
N GLN A 32 -8.37 -14.39 5.29
CA GLN A 32 -7.76 -15.68 5.62
C GLN A 32 -6.48 -15.57 6.47
N CYS A 33 -5.87 -14.40 6.54
CA CYS A 33 -4.64 -14.19 7.29
C CYS A 33 -4.89 -13.98 8.80
N TYR A 34 -6.14 -13.76 9.21
CA TYR A 34 -6.50 -13.58 10.62
C TYR A 34 -6.66 -14.95 11.32
N PRO A 35 -6.39 -15.03 12.64
CA PRO A 35 -6.25 -13.93 13.59
C PRO A 35 -4.85 -13.29 13.68
N ASP A 36 -3.80 -13.95 13.16
CA ASP A 36 -2.41 -13.48 13.27
C ASP A 36 -1.77 -13.32 11.87
N PRO A 37 -2.03 -12.20 11.16
CA PRO A 37 -1.51 -11.99 9.81
C PRO A 37 0.01 -11.82 9.77
N CYS A 38 0.65 -11.63 10.93
CA CYS A 38 2.08 -11.39 11.04
C CYS A 38 2.83 -12.61 11.62
N ALA A 39 2.17 -13.77 11.72
CA ALA A 39 2.80 -15.00 12.17
C ALA A 39 4.09 -15.29 11.37
N GLY A 40 5.22 -15.42 12.08
CA GLY A 40 6.53 -15.70 11.48
C GLY A 40 7.23 -14.51 10.81
N ILE A 41 6.65 -13.32 10.84
CA ILE A 41 7.28 -12.09 10.33
C ILE A 41 8.04 -11.39 11.46
N MET A 42 9.34 -11.18 11.26
CA MET A 42 10.23 -10.57 12.26
C MET A 42 10.21 -9.03 12.26
N PHE A 43 9.82 -8.41 11.14
CA PHE A 43 9.80 -6.95 10.98
C PHE A 43 8.52 -6.51 10.28
N GLN A 44 7.84 -5.52 10.86
CA GLN A 44 6.61 -4.96 10.30
C GLN A 44 6.85 -3.50 9.96
N ASP A 45 6.64 -3.16 8.70
CA ASP A 45 6.57 -1.77 8.30
C ASP A 45 5.16 -1.22 8.61
N ASN A 46 5.09 -0.18 9.44
CA ASN A 46 3.83 0.49 9.81
C ASN A 46 3.58 1.75 8.96
N ASN A 47 4.18 1.84 7.77
CA ASN A 47 3.98 2.97 6.87
C ASN A 47 2.52 3.09 6.44
N SER A 48 1.94 4.24 6.78
CA SER A 48 0.62 4.67 6.31
C SER A 48 0.67 4.99 4.82
N LEU A 49 -0.35 4.58 4.07
CA LEU A 49 -0.45 4.93 2.65
C LEU A 49 -0.87 6.40 2.50
N PRO A 50 -0.35 7.11 1.47
CA PRO A 50 -0.78 8.46 1.11
C PRO A 50 -2.31 8.56 0.92
N SER A 51 -2.92 9.57 1.54
CA SER A 51 -4.37 9.81 1.50
C SER A 51 -4.80 10.98 0.60
N PHE A 52 -3.86 11.77 0.09
CA PHE A 52 -4.13 12.95 -0.73
C PHE A 52 -3.71 12.77 -2.19
N PHE A 53 -4.38 13.51 -3.08
CA PHE A 53 -4.01 13.61 -4.49
C PHE A 53 -2.59 14.17 -4.65
N PRO A 54 -1.78 13.69 -5.61
CA PRO A 54 -2.11 12.65 -6.60
C PRO A 54 -1.95 11.21 -6.11
N LEU A 55 -1.14 10.98 -5.08
CA LEU A 55 -0.72 9.63 -4.67
C LEU A 55 -1.87 8.72 -4.23
N SER A 56 -2.92 9.27 -3.60
CA SER A 56 -4.10 8.49 -3.24
C SER A 56 -4.83 7.92 -4.47
N THR A 57 -4.69 8.56 -5.63
CA THR A 57 -5.26 8.06 -6.89
C THR A 57 -4.41 6.92 -7.45
N GLU A 58 -3.09 7.06 -7.43
CA GLU A 58 -2.16 6.03 -7.91
C GLU A 58 -2.20 4.74 -7.08
N LEU A 59 -2.53 4.86 -5.79
CA LEU A 59 -2.62 3.73 -4.85
C LEU A 59 -4.04 3.21 -4.65
N ARG A 60 -5.05 3.80 -5.30
CA ARG A 60 -6.48 3.47 -5.04
C ARG A 60 -6.81 1.99 -5.27
N THR A 61 -6.11 1.33 -6.18
CA THR A 61 -6.32 -0.08 -6.54
C THR A 61 -5.23 -1.00 -5.98
N TYR A 62 -4.37 -0.50 -5.09
CA TYR A 62 -3.22 -1.23 -4.59
C TYR A 62 -3.57 -2.11 -3.39
N ALA A 63 -3.68 -3.42 -3.62
CA ALA A 63 -3.67 -4.43 -2.56
C ALA A 63 -2.23 -4.90 -2.30
N ARG A 64 -1.63 -4.47 -1.19
CA ARG A 64 -0.18 -4.62 -0.90
C ARG A 64 0.35 -6.05 -1.10
N PHE A 65 -0.42 -7.05 -0.71
CA PHE A 65 -0.04 -8.46 -0.78
C PHE A 65 -0.89 -9.26 -1.78
N GLY A 66 -1.75 -8.60 -2.57
CA GLY A 66 -2.81 -9.26 -3.33
C GLY A 66 -3.66 -10.13 -2.41
N ASP A 67 -3.86 -11.39 -2.80
CA ASP A 67 -4.59 -12.39 -2.00
C ASP A 67 -3.70 -13.22 -1.06
N LEU A 68 -2.41 -12.84 -0.90
CA LEU A 68 -1.45 -13.56 -0.06
C LEU A 68 -1.37 -12.96 1.34
N CYS A 69 -1.05 -13.80 2.32
CA CYS A 69 -0.61 -13.32 3.63
C CYS A 69 0.84 -12.82 3.57
N PRO A 70 1.27 -11.92 4.48
CA PRO A 70 2.62 -11.34 4.48
C PRO A 70 3.75 -12.37 4.38
N PHE A 71 3.63 -13.48 5.13
CA PHE A 71 4.61 -14.58 5.10
C PHE A 71 4.70 -15.22 3.70
N GLU A 72 3.56 -15.52 3.09
CA GLU A 72 3.49 -16.14 1.76
C GLU A 72 4.01 -15.20 0.68
N PHE A 73 3.73 -13.90 0.81
CA PHE A 73 4.24 -12.89 -0.10
C PHE A 73 5.77 -12.83 -0.09
N LEU A 74 6.39 -12.78 1.09
CA LEU A 74 7.86 -12.79 1.20
C LEU A 74 8.42 -14.11 0.67
N LEU A 75 7.87 -15.25 1.08
CA LEU A 75 8.31 -16.56 0.60
C LEU A 75 8.30 -16.65 -0.94
N LYS A 76 7.33 -16.01 -1.59
CA LYS A 76 7.19 -16.02 -3.05
C LYS A 76 8.15 -15.07 -3.76
N TRP A 77 8.40 -13.90 -3.19
CA TRP A 77 9.03 -12.78 -3.91
C TRP A 77 10.39 -12.35 -3.36
N THR A 78 10.89 -12.97 -2.28
CA THR A 78 12.21 -12.67 -1.72
C THR A 78 13.10 -13.91 -1.67
N THR A 79 14.42 -13.68 -1.57
CA THR A 79 15.43 -14.74 -1.43
C THR A 79 15.40 -15.43 -0.07
N ASP A 80 14.89 -14.74 0.96
CA ASP A 80 14.66 -15.26 2.32
C ASP A 80 13.52 -14.46 2.96
N ILE A 81 12.78 -15.06 3.88
CA ILE A 81 11.75 -14.40 4.69
C ILE A 81 12.33 -13.58 5.85
N ARG A 82 13.60 -13.83 6.19
CA ARG A 82 14.34 -13.13 7.25
C ARG A 82 14.75 -11.73 6.78
N PRO A 83 15.13 -10.82 7.69
CA PRO A 83 15.46 -9.43 7.34
C PRO A 83 16.60 -9.23 6.33
N ASN A 84 17.43 -10.25 6.08
CA ASN A 84 18.49 -10.22 5.07
C ASN A 84 18.02 -10.65 3.67
N GLY A 85 16.78 -11.11 3.54
CA GLY A 85 16.18 -11.45 2.25
C GLY A 85 16.02 -10.21 1.39
N THR A 86 16.25 -10.38 0.10
CA THR A 86 16.11 -9.35 -0.93
C THR A 86 15.01 -9.75 -1.91
N TYR A 87 14.31 -8.76 -2.48
CA TYR A 87 13.35 -9.04 -3.55
C TYR A 87 14.03 -9.68 -4.75
N ILE A 88 13.37 -10.68 -5.33
CA ILE A 88 13.75 -11.31 -6.59
C ILE A 88 13.03 -10.53 -7.69
N TYR A 89 13.80 -9.79 -8.48
CA TYR A 89 13.28 -9.00 -9.59
C TYR A 89 13.10 -9.86 -10.85
N PRO A 90 12.17 -9.50 -11.76
CA PRO A 90 12.03 -10.18 -13.04
C PRO A 90 13.30 -10.07 -13.89
N SER A 91 13.50 -11.04 -14.78
CA SER A 91 14.55 -10.98 -15.82
C SER A 91 14.30 -9.85 -16.81
N GLU A 92 15.27 -9.59 -17.68
CA GLU A 92 15.15 -8.62 -18.79
C GLU A 92 14.68 -7.23 -18.33
N ASP A 93 15.22 -6.75 -17.21
CA ASP A 93 14.86 -5.45 -16.62
C ASP A 93 13.35 -5.26 -16.37
N GLY A 94 12.59 -6.37 -16.28
CA GLY A 94 11.14 -6.35 -16.09
C GLY A 94 10.33 -5.97 -17.33
N PHE A 95 10.95 -5.89 -18.51
CA PHE A 95 10.20 -5.78 -19.76
C PHE A 95 9.37 -7.06 -19.99
N VAL A 96 8.15 -6.88 -20.51
CA VAL A 96 7.32 -8.01 -20.93
C VAL A 96 8.04 -8.78 -22.02
N THR A 97 8.08 -10.11 -21.89
CA THR A 97 8.67 -10.97 -22.91
C THR A 97 7.63 -11.50 -23.88
N ASP A 98 8.04 -11.75 -25.12
CA ASP A 98 7.23 -12.45 -26.10
C ASP A 98 7.20 -13.98 -25.84
N ILE A 99 6.57 -14.73 -26.76
CA ILE A 99 6.45 -16.19 -26.66
C ILE A 99 7.79 -16.94 -26.77
N GLU A 100 8.85 -16.27 -27.23
CA GLU A 100 10.20 -16.81 -27.35
C GLU A 100 11.07 -16.42 -26.13
N GLY A 101 10.52 -15.64 -25.19
CA GLY A 101 11.22 -15.17 -24.00
C GLY A 101 12.06 -13.92 -24.25
N ILE A 102 11.86 -13.21 -25.37
CA ILE A 102 12.62 -12.01 -25.72
C ILE A 102 11.90 -10.76 -25.22
N ALA A 103 12.64 -9.87 -24.57
CA ALA A 103 12.13 -8.61 -24.04
C ALA A 103 11.53 -7.70 -25.13
N ILE A 104 10.30 -7.25 -24.93
CA ILE A 104 9.60 -6.31 -25.80
C ILE A 104 9.91 -4.88 -25.34
N TRP A 105 10.89 -4.25 -26.00
CA TRP A 105 11.26 -2.86 -25.75
C TRP A 105 11.81 -2.20 -27.02
N GLY A 106 12.00 -0.87 -26.95
CA GLY A 106 12.62 -0.12 -28.05
C GLY A 106 13.09 1.27 -27.61
N ASN A 107 14.00 1.85 -28.39
CA ASN A 107 14.50 3.19 -28.14
C ASN A 107 13.45 4.24 -28.50
N VAL A 108 13.13 5.12 -27.55
CA VAL A 108 12.23 6.26 -27.74
C VAL A 108 12.90 7.52 -27.21
N THR A 109 12.81 8.61 -27.97
CA THR A 109 13.24 9.94 -27.49
C THR A 109 12.08 10.64 -26.80
N LEU A 110 12.23 10.93 -25.51
CA LEU A 110 11.26 11.75 -24.78
C LEU A 110 11.28 13.19 -25.31
N ARG A 111 10.10 13.76 -25.54
CA ARG A 111 9.98 15.15 -25.99
C ARG A 111 10.11 16.11 -24.81
N VAL A 112 10.65 17.30 -25.05
CA VAL A 112 10.69 18.37 -24.05
C VAL A 112 9.26 18.64 -23.54
N GLY A 113 9.09 18.66 -22.23
CA GLY A 113 7.81 18.84 -21.56
C GLY A 113 7.03 17.56 -21.23
N GLN A 114 7.49 16.39 -21.70
CA GLN A 114 6.91 15.11 -21.29
C GLN A 114 7.17 14.86 -19.80
N LYS A 115 6.13 14.49 -19.05
CA LYS A 115 6.21 14.31 -17.60
C LYS A 115 6.33 12.84 -17.24
N VAL A 116 7.22 12.55 -16.31
CA VAL A 116 7.48 11.24 -15.72
C VAL A 116 7.48 11.35 -14.21
N ASP A 117 7.27 10.23 -13.53
CA ASP A 117 7.39 10.11 -12.07
C ASP A 117 8.10 8.82 -11.66
N ARG A 118 8.37 8.67 -10.35
CA ARG A 118 9.10 7.54 -9.77
C ARG A 118 8.78 7.36 -8.29
N PHE A 119 8.75 6.09 -7.85
CA PHE A 119 8.81 5.69 -6.44
C PHE A 119 10.19 5.10 -6.12
N GLY A 120 11.03 5.86 -5.41
CA GLY A 120 12.37 5.46 -5.00
C GLY A 120 13.43 6.54 -5.25
N SER A 121 14.67 6.26 -4.85
CA SER A 121 15.81 7.19 -4.96
C SER A 121 16.10 7.62 -6.41
N GLU A 122 16.65 8.83 -6.56
CA GLU A 122 17.06 9.45 -7.84
C GLU A 122 18.24 8.72 -8.52
N SER A 123 18.93 7.82 -7.81
CA SER A 123 20.02 7.00 -8.37
C SER A 123 19.56 5.88 -9.31
N GLY A 124 18.26 5.55 -9.32
CA GLY A 124 17.71 4.50 -10.18
C GLY A 124 17.31 4.97 -11.58
N THR A 125 17.11 4.02 -12.48
CA THR A 125 16.96 4.27 -13.92
C THR A 125 15.56 3.97 -14.49
N PHE A 126 14.60 3.60 -13.64
CA PHE A 126 13.22 3.28 -14.04
C PHE A 126 12.26 4.43 -13.72
N LEU A 127 11.54 4.88 -14.73
CA LEU A 127 10.56 5.96 -14.67
C LEU A 127 9.24 5.45 -15.24
N ALA A 128 8.11 6.00 -14.80
CA ALA A 128 6.83 5.79 -15.45
C ALA A 128 6.28 7.11 -16.00
N VAL A 129 5.22 7.01 -16.81
CA VAL A 129 4.42 8.18 -17.18
C VAL A 129 3.75 8.72 -15.91
N LEU A 130 3.76 10.04 -15.75
CA LEU A 130 3.14 10.71 -14.60
C LEU A 130 1.71 10.20 -14.34
N GLY A 131 1.44 9.75 -13.12
CA GLY A 131 0.11 9.33 -12.66
C GLY A 131 -0.24 7.87 -12.99
N ALA A 132 0.71 7.07 -13.50
CA ALA A 132 0.51 5.63 -13.66
C ALA A 132 0.17 4.98 -12.31
N LEU A 133 -0.74 4.01 -12.30
CA LEU A 133 -1.14 3.35 -11.06
C LEU A 133 0.03 2.55 -10.48
N TYR A 134 0.11 2.44 -9.15
CA TYR A 134 1.22 1.71 -8.51
C TYR A 134 1.28 0.25 -8.97
N ILE A 135 0.12 -0.36 -9.21
CA ILE A 135 0.00 -1.76 -9.68
C ILE A 135 0.52 -1.96 -11.12
N GLU A 136 0.63 -0.91 -11.93
CA GLU A 136 1.17 -0.98 -13.30
C GLU A 136 2.70 -0.99 -13.32
N ARG A 137 3.34 -0.77 -12.17
CA ARG A 137 4.78 -0.56 -12.04
C ARG A 137 5.54 -1.80 -11.58
N ALA A 138 4.84 -2.86 -11.16
CA ALA A 138 5.41 -4.09 -10.61
C ALA A 138 6.46 -3.86 -9.49
N LEU A 139 6.28 -2.81 -8.67
CA LEU A 139 7.19 -2.46 -7.59
C LEU A 139 6.83 -3.17 -6.28
N PRO A 140 7.83 -3.62 -5.49
CA PRO A 140 7.57 -4.17 -4.17
C PRO A 140 7.05 -3.09 -3.20
N PRO A 141 6.41 -3.45 -2.08
CA PRO A 141 5.88 -2.49 -1.11
C PRO A 141 6.91 -1.50 -0.56
N THR A 142 8.19 -1.89 -0.50
CA THR A 142 9.27 -1.07 0.08
C THR A 142 9.60 0.18 -0.71
N ASN A 143 9.22 0.27 -2.00
CA ASN A 143 9.39 1.50 -2.79
C ASN A 143 8.49 2.66 -2.32
N LEU A 144 7.50 2.39 -1.47
CA LEU A 144 6.67 3.41 -0.82
C LEU A 144 7.26 3.93 0.49
N ASN A 145 8.40 3.38 0.94
CA ASN A 145 9.03 3.84 2.17
C ASN A 145 9.56 5.26 1.96
N THR A 146 9.25 6.14 2.91
CA THR A 146 9.85 7.47 2.93
C THR A 146 11.25 7.36 3.50
N GLU A 147 12.26 7.58 2.66
CA GLU A 147 13.61 7.85 3.15
C GLU A 147 13.61 9.30 3.65
N ASP A 148 13.59 9.50 4.96
CA ASP A 148 13.84 10.81 5.51
C ASP A 148 15.32 11.15 5.26
N GLY A 149 15.57 12.16 4.41
CA GLY A 149 16.93 12.68 4.17
C GLY A 149 17.66 13.16 5.44
N LEU A 150 17.06 13.02 6.63
CA LEU A 150 17.63 13.29 7.95
C LEU A 150 18.50 12.15 8.49
N GLN A 151 18.30 10.89 8.09
CA GLN A 151 19.21 9.80 8.48
C GLN A 151 20.61 9.92 7.85
N ALA A 152 20.72 10.63 6.72
CA ALA A 152 22.01 10.91 6.09
C ALA A 152 22.86 11.94 6.86
N ILE A 153 22.26 12.73 7.78
CA ILE A 153 22.96 13.78 8.53
C ILE A 153 23.35 13.31 9.94
N SER A 154 22.70 12.29 10.50
CA SER A 154 23.05 11.78 11.84
C SER A 154 24.32 10.91 11.88
N ASN A 155 24.82 10.48 10.73
CA ASN A 155 26.04 9.66 10.63
C ASN A 155 27.28 10.45 10.20
N SER A 156 27.22 11.79 10.25
CA SER A 156 28.34 12.68 9.87
C SER A 156 28.75 13.65 10.98
N ALA A 157 28.41 13.37 12.24
CA ALA A 157 28.85 14.13 13.42
C ALA A 157 29.72 13.28 14.34
#